data_AF-A0A0K0G318-F1
#
_entry.id   AF-A0A0K0G318-F1
#
_cell.length_a   1.000
_cell.length_b   1.000
_cell.length_c   1.000
_cell.angle_alpha   90.00
_cell.angle_beta   90.00
_cell.angle_gamma   90.00
#
_symmetry.space_group_name_H-M   'P 1'
#
loop_
_entity.id
_entity.type
_entity.pdbx_description
1 polymer ?
#
loop_
_entity_poly.entity_id
_entity_poly.type
_entity_poly.pdbx_seq_one_letter_code
_entity_poly.pdbx_strand_id
1 'polypeptide(L)'
;MDSTPDEKDTEEQNNIFVLPDGPLVRILSELSWKDILNIKLVSRSFYNFIHENYHQLNRRKITEVYVKYEENCKSFPFQVTLTFNEYSYERYWSLYVLSSDHIKTINIQNGEKLSYFFKMFDMTKLKKLIVPVVNNIDIFDILSRSFQTRTAIDILDVSKVAEKDFRSFQTFIEKCSSFRSICIKHLCAPSTEHEEIYSFLYWLSLKTTRNFEIIECPITKVFAADNVTKLLRENLSLKSLKIGSSNIEFIESISKEFFMMEQPRKINCKKDNIIYIHITYCGKKFKHLCDILRKDYGEFKNFENIYCFLNFPYFARLESRSYCKYCVDDKHRITRILFIRNLLSGQKFGH
;
A
#
# COMPACT_ATOMS: atom_id res chain seq x y z
N MET A 1 -12.16 -61.04 23.65
CA MET A 1 -11.20 -60.13 24.30
C MET A 1 -11.73 -58.75 24.04
N ASP A 2 -12.37 -58.21 25.06
CA ASP A 2 -13.26 -57.07 24.98
C ASP A 2 -12.47 -55.76 24.88
N SER A 3 -12.77 -55.01 23.83
CA SER A 3 -12.37 -53.63 23.62
C SER A 3 -13.08 -52.74 24.63
N THR A 4 -12.30 -52.15 25.54
CA THR A 4 -12.74 -51.11 26.48
C THR A 4 -12.73 -49.75 25.76
N PRO A 5 -13.77 -48.92 25.90
CA PRO A 5 -13.91 -47.64 25.20
C PRO A 5 -13.41 -46.45 26.04
N ASP A 6 -13.10 -45.36 25.34
CA ASP A 6 -13.17 -43.97 25.80
C ASP A 6 -12.29 -43.56 27.01
N GLU A 7 -10.98 -43.41 26.80
CA GLU A 7 -10.25 -42.31 27.43
C GLU A 7 -10.54 -41.03 26.64
N LYS A 8 -11.66 -40.38 26.95
CA LYS A 8 -11.79 -38.95 26.74
C LYS A 8 -10.80 -38.29 27.69
N ASP A 9 -9.66 -37.87 27.15
CA ASP A 9 -8.82 -36.83 27.74
C ASP A 9 -9.72 -35.64 28.07
N THR A 10 -10.16 -35.58 29.31
CA THR A 10 -10.80 -34.40 29.85
C THR A 10 -9.66 -33.40 30.03
N GLU A 11 -9.65 -32.35 29.22
CA GLU A 11 -8.88 -31.16 29.53
C GLU A 11 -9.33 -30.70 30.93
N GLU A 12 -8.59 -31.13 31.96
CA GLU A 12 -8.71 -30.59 33.30
C GLU A 12 -8.69 -29.07 33.16
N GLN A 13 -9.78 -28.42 33.57
CA GLN A 13 -9.83 -26.98 33.69
C GLN A 13 -8.70 -26.58 34.63
N ASN A 14 -7.59 -26.16 34.04
CA ASN A 14 -6.38 -25.73 34.72
C ASN A 14 -6.70 -24.46 35.51
N ASN A 15 -7.27 -24.62 36.71
CA ASN A 15 -7.46 -23.59 37.74
C ASN A 15 -6.11 -23.13 38.34
N ILE A 16 -5.10 -22.97 37.48
CA ILE A 16 -3.75 -22.54 37.86
C ILE A 16 -3.78 -21.06 38.24
N PHE A 17 -4.71 -20.30 37.69
CA PHE A 17 -4.92 -18.91 38.08
C PHE A 17 -6.04 -18.82 39.12
N VAL A 18 -5.68 -18.41 40.33
CA VAL A 18 -6.64 -18.01 41.37
C VAL A 18 -7.40 -16.75 40.93
N LEU A 19 -6.82 -15.97 40.01
CA LEU A 19 -7.42 -14.77 39.45
C LEU A 19 -8.21 -15.09 38.18
N PRO A 20 -9.38 -14.47 37.99
CA PRO A 20 -10.08 -14.48 36.70
C PRO A 20 -9.23 -13.86 35.58
N ASP A 21 -9.52 -14.22 34.34
CA ASP A 21 -8.78 -13.79 33.15
C ASP A 21 -8.67 -12.27 33.02
N GLY A 22 -9.77 -11.53 33.23
CA GLY A 22 -9.79 -10.07 33.08
C GLY A 22 -8.75 -9.33 33.93
N PRO A 23 -8.74 -9.51 35.27
CA PRO A 23 -7.69 -9.00 36.14
C PRO A 23 -6.28 -9.43 35.72
N LEU A 24 -6.10 -10.69 35.30
CA LEU A 24 -4.78 -11.19 34.88
C LEU A 24 -4.29 -10.52 33.60
N VAL A 25 -5.15 -10.35 32.58
CA VAL A 25 -4.81 -9.58 31.37
C VAL A 25 -4.43 -8.15 31.73
N ARG A 26 -5.17 -7.51 32.64
CA ARG A 26 -4.86 -6.14 33.08
C ARG A 26 -3.47 -6.07 33.74
N ILE A 27 -3.16 -6.99 34.66
CA ILE A 27 -1.83 -7.06 35.29
C ILE A 27 -0.73 -7.24 34.23
N LEU A 28 -0.92 -8.19 33.31
CA LEU A 28 0.05 -8.44 32.24
C LEU A 28 0.17 -7.24 31.28
N SER A 29 -0.90 -6.50 31.04
CA SER A 29 -0.87 -5.32 30.16
C SER A 29 -0.03 -4.17 30.70
N GLU A 30 0.25 -4.14 32.01
CA GLU A 30 1.15 -3.17 32.64
C GLU A 30 2.64 -3.56 32.49
N LEU A 31 2.92 -4.81 32.10
CA LEU A 31 4.28 -5.31 31.99
C LEU A 31 4.95 -4.90 30.68
N SER A 32 6.28 -4.82 30.73
CA SER A 32 7.06 -4.61 29.51
C SER A 32 7.01 -5.85 28.62
N TRP A 33 7.27 -5.65 27.32
CA TRP A 33 7.36 -6.76 26.38
C TRP A 33 8.35 -7.85 26.82
N LYS A 34 9.50 -7.44 27.39
CA LYS A 34 10.54 -8.36 27.85
C LYS A 34 10.04 -9.20 29.03
N ASP A 35 9.31 -8.58 29.95
CA ASP A 35 8.73 -9.28 31.10
C ASP A 35 7.64 -10.25 30.66
N ILE A 36 6.79 -9.86 29.71
CA ILE A 36 5.82 -10.77 29.09
C ILE A 36 6.53 -11.99 28.49
N LEU A 37 7.63 -11.80 27.76
CA LEU A 37 8.40 -12.93 27.22
C LEU A 37 8.96 -13.84 28.31
N ASN A 38 9.42 -13.29 29.43
CA ASN A 38 9.91 -14.08 30.56
C ASN A 38 8.78 -14.87 31.24
N ILE A 39 7.60 -14.26 31.43
CA ILE A 39 6.44 -14.93 32.05
C ILE A 39 5.96 -16.09 31.19
N LYS A 40 6.00 -15.98 29.86
CA LYS A 40 5.67 -17.10 28.96
C LYS A 40 6.53 -18.34 29.20
N LEU A 41 7.72 -18.19 29.77
CA LEU A 41 8.64 -19.30 30.05
C LEU A 41 8.41 -19.94 31.44
N VAL A 42 7.56 -19.34 32.28
CA VAL A 42 7.31 -19.84 33.64
C VAL A 42 6.51 -21.14 33.64
N SER A 43 5.44 -21.23 32.82
CA SER A 43 4.62 -22.44 32.72
C SER A 43 3.86 -22.51 31.39
N ARG A 44 3.39 -23.72 31.04
CA ARG A 44 2.54 -23.94 29.86
C ARG A 44 1.24 -23.14 29.92
N SER A 45 0.69 -22.95 31.12
CA SER A 45 -0.55 -22.19 31.34
C SER A 45 -0.35 -20.70 31.11
N PHE A 46 0.74 -20.12 31.62
CA PHE A 46 1.10 -18.74 31.29
C PHE A 46 1.37 -18.57 29.80
N TYR A 47 2.06 -19.53 29.18
CA TYR A 47 2.28 -19.51 27.75
C TYR A 47 0.95 -19.44 26.98
N ASN A 48 0.02 -20.36 27.24
CA ASN A 48 -1.29 -20.41 26.57
C ASN A 48 -2.12 -19.15 26.85
N PHE A 49 -2.21 -18.73 28.11
CA PHE A 49 -2.97 -17.53 28.50
C PHE A 49 -2.47 -16.27 27.79
N ILE A 50 -1.15 -16.05 27.78
CA ILE A 50 -0.53 -14.93 27.06
C ILE A 50 -0.78 -15.08 25.56
N HIS A 51 -0.63 -16.28 25.02
CA HIS A 51 -0.80 -16.59 23.60
C HIS A 51 -2.21 -16.23 23.10
N GLU A 52 -3.24 -16.47 23.89
CA GLU A 52 -4.64 -16.15 23.56
C GLU A 52 -4.95 -14.65 23.72
N ASN A 53 -4.36 -14.01 24.72
CA ASN A 53 -4.65 -12.62 25.07
C ASN A 53 -3.67 -11.59 24.50
N TYR A 54 -2.76 -12.00 23.62
CA TYR A 54 -1.64 -11.19 23.11
C TYR A 54 -2.04 -9.81 22.57
N HIS A 55 -3.21 -9.73 21.95
CA HIS A 55 -3.77 -8.52 21.35
C HIS A 55 -4.13 -7.42 22.37
N GLN A 56 -4.26 -7.77 23.65
CA GLN A 56 -4.57 -6.87 24.77
C GLN A 56 -3.31 -6.48 25.58
N LEU A 57 -2.16 -7.09 25.27
CA LEU A 57 -0.91 -6.87 26.00
C LEU A 57 -0.01 -5.84 25.30
N ASN A 58 0.97 -5.33 26.04
CA ASN A 58 2.04 -4.52 25.46
C ASN A 58 2.87 -5.35 24.49
N ARG A 59 2.75 -5.06 23.19
CA ARG A 59 3.45 -5.78 22.13
C ARG A 59 4.63 -4.98 21.61
N ARG A 60 5.63 -5.70 21.09
CA ARG A 60 6.76 -5.07 20.40
C ARG A 60 6.26 -4.38 19.13
N LYS A 61 6.66 -3.11 18.95
CA LYS A 61 6.33 -2.31 17.77
C LYS A 61 7.18 -2.71 16.58
N ILE A 62 6.54 -2.89 15.43
CA ILE A 62 7.21 -3.11 14.14
C ILE A 62 7.15 -1.81 13.33
N THR A 63 8.22 -1.50 12.61
CA THR A 63 8.23 -0.40 11.64
C THR A 63 7.98 -0.85 10.22
N GLU A 64 8.57 -1.97 9.80
CA GLU A 64 8.42 -2.46 8.44
C GLU A 64 8.12 -3.96 8.40
N VAL A 65 7.24 -4.35 7.47
CA VAL A 65 6.85 -5.74 7.22
C VAL A 65 7.03 -6.03 5.73
N TYR A 66 7.79 -7.07 5.42
CA TYR A 66 7.91 -7.63 4.09
C TYR A 66 7.43 -9.08 4.11
N VAL A 67 6.42 -9.39 3.31
CA VAL A 67 5.97 -10.76 3.10
C VAL A 67 6.49 -11.23 1.75
N LYS A 68 7.03 -12.44 1.70
CA LYS A 68 7.33 -13.18 0.48
C LYS A 68 6.52 -14.46 0.49
N TYR A 69 5.98 -14.82 -0.66
CA TYR A 69 5.30 -16.10 -0.86
C TYR A 69 6.05 -16.92 -1.91
N GLU A 70 6.25 -18.20 -1.65
CA GLU A 70 6.94 -19.14 -2.52
C GLU A 70 6.06 -20.36 -2.77
N GLU A 71 5.35 -20.35 -3.91
CA GLU A 71 4.34 -21.36 -4.27
C GLU A 71 4.88 -22.79 -4.29
N ASN A 72 6.15 -22.95 -4.67
CA ASN A 72 6.80 -24.25 -4.78
C ASN A 72 7.33 -24.80 -3.43
N CYS A 73 7.29 -24.00 -2.37
CA CYS A 73 7.76 -24.40 -1.05
C CYS A 73 6.61 -25.01 -0.22
N LYS A 74 6.48 -26.35 -0.25
CA LYS A 74 5.40 -27.05 0.45
C LYS A 74 5.42 -26.90 1.97
N SER A 75 6.59 -26.72 2.58
CA SER A 75 6.74 -26.70 4.04
C SER A 75 6.52 -25.33 4.64
N PHE A 76 7.08 -24.27 4.04
CA PHE A 76 6.96 -22.90 4.53
C PHE A 76 6.83 -21.92 3.37
N PRO A 77 5.62 -21.82 2.79
CA PRO A 77 5.42 -20.99 1.62
C PRO A 77 5.47 -19.50 1.94
N PHE A 78 5.40 -19.08 3.21
CA PHE A 78 5.57 -17.68 3.61
C PHE A 78 6.94 -17.44 4.24
N GLN A 79 7.63 -16.41 3.78
CA GLN A 79 8.80 -15.83 4.44
C GLN A 79 8.47 -14.39 4.83
N VAL A 80 8.47 -14.12 6.13
CA VAL A 80 8.14 -12.79 6.68
C VAL A 80 9.41 -12.17 7.24
N THR A 81 9.73 -10.96 6.78
CA THR A 81 10.81 -10.14 7.31
C THR A 81 10.22 -8.95 8.05
N LEU A 82 10.64 -8.79 9.30
CA LEU A 82 10.20 -7.74 10.20
C LEU A 82 11.38 -6.83 10.53
N THR A 83 11.15 -5.51 10.47
CA THR A 83 12.10 -4.51 10.93
C THR A 83 11.59 -3.88 12.22
N PHE A 84 12.45 -3.81 13.23
CA PHE A 84 12.17 -3.17 14.51
C PHE A 84 13.03 -1.93 14.65
N ASN A 85 12.40 -0.83 15.07
CA ASN A 85 13.11 0.37 15.45
C ASN A 85 13.57 0.24 16.89
N GLU A 86 14.78 -0.30 17.07
CA GLU A 86 15.47 -0.20 18.34
C GLU A 86 16.11 1.19 18.41
N TYR A 87 15.38 2.13 19.01
CA TYR A 87 16.07 3.27 19.63
C TYR A 87 16.85 2.70 20.81
N SER A 88 18.12 2.34 20.59
CA SER A 88 19.03 2.18 21.69
C SER A 88 19.12 3.54 22.38
N TYR A 89 18.40 3.68 23.49
CA TYR A 89 18.50 4.83 24.38
C TYR A 89 19.85 4.86 25.14
N GLU A 90 20.84 4.10 24.69
CA GLU A 90 22.22 4.23 25.14
C GLU A 90 22.79 5.53 24.58
N ARG A 91 22.48 6.58 25.33
CA ARG A 91 23.08 7.91 25.33
C ARG A 91 24.61 7.79 25.28
N TYR A 92 25.22 7.74 24.11
CA TYR A 92 26.59 8.18 23.94
C TYR A 92 26.76 8.89 22.60
N TRP A 93 26.79 10.22 22.71
CA TRP A 93 27.50 11.23 21.91
C TRP A 93 28.43 10.72 20.79
N SER A 94 27.89 10.07 19.77
CA SER A 94 28.57 9.94 18.49
C SER A 94 27.61 10.42 17.41
N LEU A 95 28.05 11.40 16.64
CA LEU A 95 27.31 12.11 15.60
C LEU A 95 26.92 11.23 14.39
N TYR A 96 27.01 9.90 14.54
CA TYR A 96 26.71 8.90 13.53
C TYR A 96 26.11 7.65 14.18
N VAL A 97 25.02 7.80 14.95
CA VAL A 97 24.22 6.64 15.36
C VAL A 97 23.48 6.16 14.10
N LEU A 98 24.15 5.28 13.35
CA LEU A 98 23.49 4.39 12.40
C LEU A 98 22.44 3.64 13.22
N SER A 99 21.16 3.92 12.98
CA SER A 99 20.07 3.11 13.51
C SER A 99 20.30 1.69 13.01
N SER A 100 20.82 0.81 13.88
CA SER A 100 20.96 -0.60 13.56
C SER A 100 19.56 -1.20 13.62
N ASP A 101 18.84 -1.10 12.50
CA ASP A 101 17.54 -1.72 12.34
C ASP A 101 17.70 -3.22 12.64
N HIS A 102 17.03 -3.71 13.68
CA HIS A 102 17.00 -5.14 13.95
C HIS A 102 16.05 -5.78 12.94
N ILE A 103 16.60 -6.64 12.09
CA ILE A 103 15.84 -7.37 11.06
C ILE A 103 15.70 -8.82 11.50
N LYS A 104 14.47 -9.32 11.49
CA LYS A 104 14.17 -10.73 11.76
C LYS A 104 13.39 -11.33 10.61
N THR A 105 13.87 -12.47 10.11
CA THR A 105 13.17 -13.25 9.08
C THR A 105 12.67 -14.56 9.66
N ILE A 106 11.42 -14.92 9.36
CA ILE A 106 10.78 -16.15 9.84
C ILE A 106 10.02 -16.81 8.69
N ASN A 107 10.08 -18.14 8.66
CA ASN A 107 9.36 -18.97 7.70
C ASN A 107 8.06 -19.49 8.35
N ILE A 108 6.93 -19.38 7.64
CA ILE A 108 5.60 -19.69 8.15
C ILE A 108 4.86 -20.62 7.17
N GLN A 109 4.17 -21.61 7.73
CA GLN A 109 3.60 -22.73 6.96
C GLN A 109 2.30 -22.40 6.24
N ASN A 110 1.45 -21.58 6.84
CA ASN A 110 0.12 -21.29 6.29
C ASN A 110 -0.41 -19.92 6.74
N GLY A 111 -1.53 -19.51 6.15
CA GLY A 111 -2.15 -18.21 6.41
C GLY A 111 -2.66 -18.01 7.85
N GLU A 112 -3.11 -19.07 8.52
CA GLU A 112 -3.57 -19.00 9.91
C GLU A 112 -2.41 -18.73 10.87
N LYS A 113 -1.31 -19.47 10.71
CA LYS A 113 -0.07 -19.23 11.47
C LYS A 113 0.50 -17.85 11.16
N LEU A 114 0.41 -17.38 9.91
CA LEU A 114 0.81 -16.02 9.54
C LEU A 114 -0.04 -14.98 10.25
N SER A 115 -1.36 -15.18 10.29
CA SER A 115 -2.27 -14.27 10.96
C SER A 115 -2.01 -14.20 12.46
N TYR A 116 -1.85 -15.37 13.08
CA TYR A 116 -1.51 -15.48 14.49
C TYR A 116 -0.17 -14.79 14.79
N PHE A 117 0.85 -15.03 13.96
CA PHE A 117 2.16 -14.43 14.12
C PHE A 117 2.10 -12.89 14.08
N PHE A 118 1.33 -12.32 13.17
CA PHE A 118 1.15 -10.86 13.10
C PHE A 118 0.42 -10.28 14.32
N LYS A 119 -0.52 -11.00 14.93
CA LYS A 119 -1.19 -10.55 16.16
C LYS A 119 -0.22 -10.38 17.33
N MET A 120 0.95 -11.01 17.28
CA MET A 120 2.00 -10.88 18.30
C MET A 120 2.69 -9.51 18.32
N PHE A 121 2.44 -8.64 17.35
CA PHE A 121 3.14 -7.37 17.24
C PHE A 121 2.20 -6.18 17.20
N ASP A 122 2.68 -5.05 17.71
CA ASP A 122 2.02 -3.77 17.51
C ASP A 122 2.37 -3.23 16.12
N MET A 123 1.40 -3.33 15.22
CA MET A 123 1.46 -2.82 13.86
C MET A 123 0.53 -1.62 13.64
N THR A 124 0.07 -0.97 14.71
CA THR A 124 -0.87 0.18 14.61
C THR A 124 -0.31 1.33 13.77
N LYS A 125 1.02 1.45 13.69
CA LYS A 125 1.74 2.44 12.89
C LYS A 125 2.91 1.78 12.15
N LEU A 126 2.70 1.40 10.90
CA LEU A 126 3.75 0.89 10.02
C LEU A 126 4.31 2.01 9.15
N LYS A 127 5.63 2.03 8.99
CA LYS A 127 6.31 2.83 7.98
C LYS A 127 6.21 2.17 6.61
N LYS A 128 6.33 0.85 6.54
CA LYS A 128 6.30 0.15 5.25
C LYS A 128 5.66 -1.22 5.37
N LEU A 129 4.74 -1.53 4.47
CA LEU A 129 4.20 -2.86 4.25
C LEU A 129 4.40 -3.23 2.78
N ILE A 130 5.12 -4.32 2.54
CA ILE A 130 5.35 -4.85 1.20
C ILE A 130 4.67 -6.22 1.08
N VAL A 131 3.73 -6.32 0.15
CA VAL A 131 2.93 -7.52 -0.11
C VAL A 131 3.31 -8.09 -1.49
N PRO A 132 3.70 -9.38 -1.57
CA PRO A 132 4.20 -9.97 -2.80
C PRO A 132 3.03 -10.38 -3.71
N VAL A 133 3.36 -10.86 -4.91
CA VAL A 133 2.39 -11.50 -5.79
C VAL A 133 2.03 -12.87 -5.22
N VAL A 134 0.74 -13.12 -4.98
CA VAL A 134 0.27 -14.43 -4.51
C VAL A 134 -0.90 -14.88 -5.37
N ASN A 135 -0.65 -15.78 -6.32
CA ASN A 135 -1.72 -16.19 -7.26
C ASN A 135 -2.72 -17.17 -6.62
N ASN A 136 -2.38 -17.91 -5.56
CA ASN A 136 -3.23 -18.99 -5.05
C ASN A 136 -3.73 -18.79 -3.63
N ILE A 137 -3.36 -17.69 -2.98
CA ILE A 137 -3.78 -17.40 -1.61
C ILE A 137 -4.24 -15.95 -1.55
N ASP A 138 -5.39 -15.75 -0.95
CA ASP A 138 -5.91 -14.44 -0.61
C ASP A 138 -5.12 -13.84 0.56
N ILE A 139 -3.97 -13.24 0.24
CA ILE A 139 -3.10 -12.62 1.23
C ILE A 139 -3.77 -11.43 1.93
N PHE A 140 -4.67 -10.72 1.24
CA PHE A 140 -5.36 -9.56 1.81
C PHE A 140 -6.41 -9.98 2.82
N ASP A 141 -7.11 -11.10 2.63
CA ASP A 141 -7.97 -11.68 3.66
C ASP A 141 -7.16 -12.00 4.93
N ILE A 142 -6.01 -12.67 4.79
CA ILE A 142 -5.13 -12.98 5.92
C ILE A 142 -4.68 -11.70 6.63
N LEU A 143 -4.19 -10.70 5.88
CA LEU A 143 -3.76 -9.43 6.44
C LEU A 143 -4.92 -8.71 7.13
N SER A 144 -6.11 -8.72 6.55
CA SER A 144 -7.30 -8.09 7.12
C SER A 144 -7.64 -8.71 8.49
N ARG A 145 -7.57 -10.04 8.64
CA ARG A 145 -7.85 -10.74 9.91
C ARG A 145 -6.79 -10.48 10.98
N SER A 146 -5.61 -10.02 10.57
CA SER A 146 -4.44 -9.86 11.43
C SER A 146 -4.24 -8.43 11.90
N PHE A 147 -4.53 -7.46 11.03
CA PHE A 147 -4.32 -6.05 11.30
C PHE A 147 -5.45 -5.49 12.16
N GLN A 148 -5.09 -4.61 13.09
CA GLN A 148 -6.06 -3.90 13.90
C GLN A 148 -6.77 -2.84 13.08
N THR A 149 -8.01 -2.55 13.44
CA THR A 149 -8.73 -1.40 12.86
C THR A 149 -7.96 -0.11 13.16
N ARG A 150 -8.04 0.83 12.23
CA ARG A 150 -7.34 2.12 12.25
C ARG A 150 -5.81 2.02 12.18
N THR A 151 -5.26 0.94 11.64
CA THR A 151 -3.82 0.84 11.37
C THR A 151 -3.38 1.94 10.38
N ALA A 152 -2.35 2.70 10.72
CA ALA A 152 -1.76 3.69 9.82
C ALA A 152 -0.54 3.08 9.12
N ILE A 153 -0.48 3.19 7.79
CA ILE A 153 0.61 2.64 6.98
C ILE A 153 1.21 3.78 6.14
N ASP A 154 2.47 4.14 6.34
CA ASP A 154 3.08 5.23 5.54
C ASP A 154 3.20 4.80 4.07
N ILE A 155 3.81 3.64 3.81
CA ILE A 155 4.02 3.11 2.46
C ILE A 155 3.45 1.70 2.34
N LEU A 156 2.45 1.52 1.47
CA LEU A 156 1.95 0.23 1.03
C LEU A 156 2.49 -0.06 -0.37
N ASP A 157 3.26 -1.14 -0.53
CA ASP A 157 3.78 -1.62 -1.81
C ASP A 157 3.20 -3.03 -2.09
N VAL A 158 2.36 -3.11 -3.11
CA VAL A 158 1.65 -4.33 -3.50
C VAL A 158 2.10 -4.73 -4.88
N SER A 159 2.62 -5.94 -4.99
CA SER A 159 3.20 -6.38 -6.26
C SER A 159 2.13 -6.68 -7.32
N LYS A 160 0.99 -7.24 -6.93
CA LYS A 160 -0.13 -7.52 -7.84
C LYS A 160 -1.45 -7.52 -7.08
N VAL A 161 -2.49 -7.00 -7.72
CA VAL A 161 -3.89 -7.18 -7.29
C VAL A 161 -4.64 -7.74 -8.49
N ALA A 162 -5.17 -8.96 -8.37
CA ALA A 162 -6.05 -9.53 -9.38
C ALA A 162 -7.51 -9.25 -9.02
N GLU A 163 -8.39 -9.29 -10.01
CA GLU A 163 -9.85 -9.13 -9.86
C GLU A 163 -10.44 -9.94 -8.71
N LYS A 164 -10.07 -11.22 -8.59
CA LYS A 164 -10.55 -12.09 -7.51
C LYS A 164 -10.18 -11.62 -6.10
N ASP A 165 -9.17 -10.77 -5.98
CA ASP A 165 -8.65 -10.25 -4.70
C ASP A 165 -9.24 -8.85 -4.37
N PHE A 166 -10.07 -8.25 -5.24
CA PHE A 166 -10.55 -6.87 -5.07
C PHE A 166 -11.33 -6.69 -3.76
N ARG A 167 -12.20 -7.64 -3.44
CA ARG A 167 -13.04 -7.55 -2.23
C ARG A 167 -12.22 -7.68 -0.94
N SER A 168 -11.29 -8.62 -0.89
CA SER A 168 -10.44 -8.81 0.29
C SER A 168 -9.42 -7.69 0.44
N PHE A 169 -8.89 -7.18 -0.68
CA PHE A 169 -8.06 -5.98 -0.70
C PHE A 169 -8.82 -4.76 -0.19
N GLN A 170 -10.04 -4.52 -0.67
CA GLN A 170 -10.89 -3.44 -0.18
C GLN A 170 -11.12 -3.56 1.34
N THR A 171 -11.48 -4.75 1.81
CA THR A 171 -11.68 -5.01 3.26
C THR A 171 -10.42 -4.71 4.08
N PHE A 172 -9.24 -5.01 3.53
CA PHE A 172 -7.97 -4.67 4.15
C PHE A 172 -7.70 -3.16 4.17
N ILE A 173 -7.92 -2.46 3.06
CA ILE A 173 -7.74 -1.00 2.96
C ILE A 173 -8.69 -0.25 3.90
N GLU A 174 -9.96 -0.68 4.01
CA GLU A 174 -10.96 -0.08 4.90
C GLU A 174 -10.59 -0.19 6.39
N LYS A 175 -9.82 -1.22 6.78
CA LYS A 175 -9.30 -1.34 8.15
C LYS A 175 -8.19 -0.33 8.45
N CYS A 176 -7.53 0.19 7.43
CA CYS A 176 -6.44 1.13 7.61
C CYS A 176 -6.97 2.56 7.77
N SER A 177 -6.43 3.32 8.73
CA SER A 177 -6.86 4.70 8.99
C SER A 177 -6.30 5.69 7.98
N SER A 178 -5.10 5.43 7.45
CA SER A 178 -4.43 6.33 6.53
C SER A 178 -3.32 5.63 5.76
N PHE A 179 -3.13 6.08 4.53
CA PHE A 179 -1.92 5.85 3.74
C PHE A 179 -1.27 7.18 3.39
N ARG A 180 0.07 7.25 3.36
CA ARG A 180 0.77 8.37 2.70
C ARG A 180 1.08 8.02 1.25
N SER A 181 1.48 6.78 1.00
CA SER A 181 1.86 6.27 -0.31
C SER A 181 1.29 4.88 -0.54
N ILE A 182 0.66 4.66 -1.68
CA ILE A 182 0.22 3.34 -2.15
C ILE A 182 0.85 3.08 -3.52
N CYS A 183 1.46 1.93 -3.70
CA CYS A 183 2.06 1.47 -4.95
C CYS A 183 1.49 0.10 -5.28
N ILE A 184 0.80 -0.04 -6.42
CA ILE A 184 0.31 -1.30 -6.96
C ILE A 184 1.01 -1.55 -8.29
N LYS A 185 1.92 -2.53 -8.33
CA LYS A 185 2.79 -2.76 -9.50
C LYS A 185 2.10 -3.51 -10.65
N HIS A 186 1.02 -4.23 -10.37
CA HIS A 186 0.27 -4.98 -11.40
C HIS A 186 -1.21 -5.09 -11.02
N LEU A 187 -2.06 -4.26 -11.61
CA LEU A 187 -3.52 -4.39 -11.51
C LEU A 187 -4.05 -5.21 -12.71
N CYS A 188 -4.62 -6.39 -12.45
CA CYS A 188 -5.20 -7.26 -13.47
C CYS A 188 -6.71 -7.44 -13.24
N ALA A 189 -7.54 -6.96 -14.16
CA ALA A 189 -8.99 -7.20 -14.15
C ALA A 189 -9.50 -7.52 -15.56
N PRO A 190 -9.43 -8.79 -16.00
CA PRO A 190 -9.81 -9.17 -17.36
C PRO A 190 -11.32 -9.13 -17.62
N SER A 191 -12.14 -9.32 -16.59
CA SER A 191 -13.60 -9.48 -16.75
C SER A 191 -14.40 -8.39 -16.05
N THR A 192 -13.75 -7.53 -15.27
CA THR A 192 -14.40 -6.49 -14.48
C THR A 192 -14.86 -5.33 -15.34
N GLU A 193 -16.12 -4.93 -15.18
CA GLU A 193 -16.63 -3.71 -15.79
C GLU A 193 -15.91 -2.46 -15.25
N HIS A 194 -15.83 -1.40 -16.07
CA HIS A 194 -15.12 -0.17 -15.70
C HIS A 194 -15.64 0.48 -14.39
N GLU A 195 -16.91 0.27 -14.03
CA GLU A 195 -17.52 0.81 -12.79
C GLU A 195 -16.98 0.16 -11.51
N GLU A 196 -16.71 -1.15 -11.54
CA GLU A 196 -16.13 -1.86 -10.40
C GLU A 196 -14.66 -1.49 -10.21
N ILE A 197 -13.90 -1.31 -11.31
CA ILE A 197 -12.52 -0.78 -11.27
C ILE A 197 -12.53 0.65 -10.75
N TYR A 198 -13.48 1.48 -11.18
CA TYR A 198 -13.63 2.83 -10.64
C TYR A 198 -13.84 2.81 -9.13
N SER A 199 -14.77 1.98 -8.67
CA SER A 199 -15.06 1.82 -7.25
C SER A 199 -13.79 1.42 -6.49
N PHE A 200 -13.04 0.44 -7.00
CA PHE A 200 -11.75 0.02 -6.46
C PHE A 200 -10.73 1.17 -6.36
N LEU A 201 -10.55 1.97 -7.43
CA LEU A 201 -9.62 3.11 -7.45
C LEU A 201 -10.07 4.23 -6.51
N TYR A 202 -11.37 4.47 -6.43
CA TYR A 202 -11.95 5.45 -5.53
C TYR A 202 -11.66 5.07 -4.07
N TRP A 203 -11.77 3.79 -3.70
CA TRP A 203 -11.41 3.31 -2.37
C TRP A 203 -9.94 3.52 -2.04
N LEU A 204 -9.05 3.36 -3.01
CA LEU A 204 -7.61 3.63 -2.84
C LEU A 204 -7.30 5.12 -2.62
N SER A 205 -8.23 5.99 -3.00
CA SER A 205 -8.10 7.44 -2.94
C SER A 205 -8.41 8.06 -1.58
N LEU A 206 -8.45 7.27 -0.50
CA LEU A 206 -8.68 7.73 0.87
C LEU A 206 -8.02 9.10 1.10
N LYS A 207 -8.77 10.03 1.71
CA LYS A 207 -8.53 11.48 1.78
C LYS A 207 -7.12 11.94 2.24
N THR A 208 -6.25 11.02 2.64
CA THR A 208 -4.89 11.29 3.15
C THR A 208 -3.78 10.86 2.20
N THR A 209 -4.06 10.07 1.16
CA THR A 209 -3.03 9.51 0.27
C THR A 209 -2.38 10.62 -0.56
N ARG A 210 -1.08 10.82 -0.37
CA ARG A 210 -0.30 11.87 -1.07
C ARG A 210 0.32 11.38 -2.36
N ASN A 211 0.75 10.12 -2.37
CA ASN A 211 1.40 9.51 -3.52
C ASN A 211 0.64 8.25 -3.88
N PHE A 212 0.23 8.13 -5.13
CA PHE A 212 -0.42 6.93 -5.61
C PHE A 212 0.27 6.47 -6.89
N GLU A 213 0.74 5.23 -6.88
CA GLU A 213 1.29 4.56 -8.05
C GLU A 213 0.44 3.34 -8.37
N ILE A 214 0.00 3.24 -9.61
CA ILE A 214 -0.70 2.06 -10.08
C ILE A 214 -0.25 1.72 -11.50
N ILE A 215 0.13 0.47 -11.71
CA ILE A 215 0.59 -0.02 -13.00
C ILE A 215 -0.39 -1.11 -13.43
N GLU A 216 -1.04 -0.88 -14.56
CA GLU A 216 -1.97 -1.81 -15.15
C GLU A 216 -1.25 -2.99 -15.81
N CYS A 217 -1.91 -4.14 -15.77
CA CYS A 217 -1.51 -5.29 -16.55
C CYS A 217 -1.63 -4.99 -18.05
N PRO A 218 -0.58 -5.22 -18.86
CA PRO A 218 -0.62 -4.96 -20.30
C PRO A 218 -1.73 -5.70 -21.05
N ILE A 219 -2.27 -6.77 -20.47
CA ILE A 219 -3.30 -7.63 -21.07
C ILE A 219 -4.68 -7.02 -20.90
N THR A 220 -4.99 -6.44 -19.73
CA THR A 220 -6.38 -6.18 -19.33
C THR A 220 -6.87 -4.77 -19.65
N LYS A 221 -6.00 -3.77 -19.84
CA LYS A 221 -6.38 -2.38 -20.21
C LYS A 221 -7.56 -1.82 -19.38
N VAL A 222 -7.49 -1.99 -18.07
CA VAL A 222 -8.49 -1.63 -17.06
C VAL A 222 -8.70 -0.12 -16.89
N PHE A 223 -7.74 0.72 -17.27
CA PHE A 223 -7.85 2.16 -17.05
C PHE A 223 -8.71 2.86 -18.09
N ALA A 224 -9.59 3.71 -17.58
CA ALA A 224 -10.34 4.70 -18.34
C ALA A 224 -10.00 6.11 -17.82
N ALA A 225 -10.00 7.09 -18.71
CA ALA A 225 -9.54 8.45 -18.41
C ALA A 225 -10.46 9.14 -17.39
N ASP A 226 -11.77 8.98 -17.56
CA ASP A 226 -12.81 9.48 -16.66
C ASP A 226 -12.59 9.03 -15.21
N ASN A 227 -12.24 7.76 -14.99
CA ASN A 227 -11.97 7.18 -13.69
C ASN A 227 -10.78 7.88 -13.00
N VAL A 228 -9.70 8.10 -13.74
CA VAL A 228 -8.48 8.74 -13.23
C VAL A 228 -8.70 10.25 -13.01
N THR A 229 -9.42 10.91 -13.91
CA THR A 229 -9.75 12.33 -13.77
C THR A 229 -10.65 12.54 -12.54
N LYS A 230 -11.64 11.68 -12.32
CA LYS A 230 -12.52 11.74 -11.15
C LYS A 230 -11.73 11.51 -9.85
N LEU A 231 -10.82 10.53 -9.83
CA LEU A 231 -9.86 10.31 -8.75
C LEU A 231 -9.07 11.58 -8.40
N LEU A 232 -8.55 12.29 -9.40
CA LEU A 232 -7.80 13.54 -9.21
C LEU A 232 -8.67 14.68 -8.67
N ARG A 233 -9.94 14.77 -9.08
CA ARG A 233 -10.88 15.79 -8.58
C ARG A 233 -11.24 15.58 -7.11
N GLU A 234 -11.42 14.32 -6.72
CA GLU A 234 -11.95 13.95 -5.41
C GLU A 234 -10.85 13.86 -4.35
N ASN A 235 -9.62 13.50 -4.71
CA ASN A 235 -8.49 13.43 -3.78
C ASN A 235 -7.62 14.71 -3.80
N LEU A 236 -8.05 15.70 -3.03
CA LEU A 236 -7.34 16.99 -2.87
C LEU A 236 -5.97 16.88 -2.19
N SER A 237 -5.67 15.75 -1.55
CA SER A 237 -4.40 15.52 -0.86
C SER A 237 -3.32 14.93 -1.76
N LEU A 238 -3.71 14.42 -2.94
CA LEU A 238 -2.85 13.77 -3.89
C LEU A 238 -1.87 14.78 -4.50
N LYS A 239 -0.59 14.56 -4.28
CA LYS A 239 0.51 15.38 -4.81
C LYS A 239 1.10 14.79 -6.08
N SER A 240 1.14 13.46 -6.16
CA SER A 240 1.73 12.72 -7.26
C SER A 240 0.90 11.50 -7.58
N LEU A 241 0.51 11.38 -8.84
CA LEU A 241 -0.11 10.18 -9.40
C LEU A 241 0.82 9.58 -10.44
N LYS A 242 1.21 8.32 -10.26
CA LYS A 242 2.01 7.57 -11.21
C LYS A 242 1.17 6.44 -11.80
N ILE A 243 1.05 6.40 -13.12
CA ILE A 243 0.24 5.41 -13.84
C ILE A 243 1.13 4.66 -14.82
N GLY A 244 1.14 3.33 -14.75
CA GLY A 244 1.74 2.49 -15.79
C GLY A 244 0.68 1.95 -16.74
N SER A 245 0.78 2.22 -18.04
CA SER A 245 -0.14 1.64 -19.05
C SER A 245 0.55 1.47 -20.40
N SER A 246 0.09 0.49 -21.19
CA SER A 246 0.46 0.31 -22.60
C SER A 246 -0.59 0.86 -23.57
N ASN A 247 -1.73 1.34 -23.05
CA ASN A 247 -2.86 1.81 -23.85
C ASN A 247 -2.67 3.27 -24.29
N ILE A 248 -2.39 3.47 -25.59
CA ILE A 248 -2.18 4.80 -26.17
C ILE A 248 -3.44 5.66 -26.08
N GLU A 249 -4.61 5.09 -26.39
CA GLU A 249 -5.90 5.80 -26.38
C GLU A 249 -6.23 6.31 -24.98
N PHE A 250 -5.98 5.48 -23.96
CA PHE A 250 -6.11 5.89 -22.57
C PHE A 250 -5.16 7.03 -22.23
N ILE A 251 -3.87 6.94 -22.60
CA ILE A 251 -2.87 7.97 -22.30
C ILE A 251 -3.21 9.29 -22.99
N GLU A 252 -3.64 9.24 -24.24
CA GLU A 252 -4.12 10.41 -24.99
C GLU A 252 -5.31 11.04 -24.26
N SER A 253 -6.32 10.23 -23.92
CA SER A 253 -7.56 10.68 -23.28
C SER A 253 -7.30 11.30 -21.90
N ILE A 254 -6.53 10.62 -21.03
CA ILE A 254 -6.21 11.14 -19.69
C ILE A 254 -5.36 12.40 -19.77
N SER A 255 -4.48 12.52 -20.77
CA SER A 255 -3.73 13.75 -20.98
C SER A 255 -4.71 14.90 -21.27
N LYS A 256 -5.65 14.70 -22.19
CA LYS A 256 -6.62 15.74 -22.60
C LYS A 256 -7.48 16.16 -21.41
N GLU A 257 -8.03 15.19 -20.71
CA GLU A 257 -8.87 15.44 -19.53
C GLU A 257 -8.11 16.11 -18.38
N PHE A 258 -6.88 15.68 -18.10
CA PHE A 258 -6.06 16.26 -17.03
C PHE A 258 -5.84 17.76 -17.23
N PHE A 259 -5.55 18.18 -18.46
CA PHE A 259 -5.35 19.59 -18.77
C PHE A 259 -6.64 20.40 -18.83
N MET A 260 -7.75 19.78 -19.25
CA MET A 260 -9.08 20.42 -19.34
C MET A 260 -9.86 20.45 -18.03
N MET A 261 -9.49 19.62 -17.07
CA MET A 261 -10.17 19.52 -15.78
C MET A 261 -10.29 20.87 -15.08
N GLU A 262 -11.43 21.14 -14.45
CA GLU A 262 -11.57 22.28 -13.53
C GLU A 262 -11.03 21.92 -12.15
N GLN A 263 -10.41 22.89 -11.48
CA GLN A 263 -9.85 22.66 -10.15
C GLN A 263 -10.95 22.74 -9.10
N PRO A 264 -10.97 21.84 -8.11
CA PRO A 264 -11.92 21.91 -7.02
C PRO A 264 -11.69 23.15 -6.13
N ARG A 265 -12.79 23.81 -5.74
CA ARG A 265 -12.79 25.07 -4.94
C ARG A 265 -12.04 25.00 -3.61
N LYS A 266 -11.84 23.80 -3.05
CA LYS A 266 -11.29 23.57 -1.70
C LYS A 266 -9.76 23.61 -1.60
N ILE A 267 -9.06 23.83 -2.69
CA ILE A 267 -7.59 23.92 -2.65
C ILE A 267 -7.21 25.28 -2.04
N ASN A 268 -6.50 25.26 -0.91
CA ASN A 268 -5.96 26.48 -0.29
C ASN A 268 -5.08 27.22 -1.31
N CYS A 269 -5.55 28.36 -1.83
CA CYS A 269 -4.85 29.20 -2.83
C CYS A 269 -3.59 29.92 -2.29
N LYS A 270 -3.15 29.62 -1.07
CA LYS A 270 -2.05 30.35 -0.41
C LYS A 270 -0.66 30.06 -1.01
N LYS A 271 -0.53 29.06 -1.87
CA LYS A 271 0.72 28.67 -2.54
C LYS A 271 0.41 28.16 -3.95
N ASP A 272 1.33 28.37 -4.88
CA ASP A 272 1.25 27.78 -6.22
C ASP A 272 1.01 26.28 -6.12
N ASN A 273 -0.10 25.83 -6.71
CA ASN A 273 -0.47 24.43 -6.68
C ASN A 273 0.08 23.75 -7.93
N ILE A 274 1.01 22.81 -7.71
CA ILE A 274 1.58 21.97 -8.75
C ILE A 274 1.01 20.57 -8.61
N ILE A 275 0.42 20.07 -9.69
CA ILE A 275 -0.10 18.70 -9.77
C ILE A 275 0.71 17.92 -10.79
N TYR A 276 1.20 16.77 -10.37
CA TYR A 276 2.04 15.90 -11.17
C TYR A 276 1.30 14.61 -11.53
N ILE A 277 1.25 14.31 -12.83
CA ILE A 277 0.98 12.97 -13.33
C ILE A 277 2.25 12.42 -13.97
N HIS A 278 2.65 11.22 -13.54
CA HIS A 278 3.76 10.47 -14.11
C HIS A 278 3.21 9.23 -14.82
N ILE A 279 3.15 9.25 -16.14
CA ILE A 279 2.79 8.09 -16.95
C ILE A 279 4.05 7.31 -17.28
N THR A 280 4.08 6.02 -16.93
CA THR A 280 5.05 5.06 -17.44
C THR A 280 4.39 4.32 -18.61
N TYR A 281 4.81 4.64 -19.82
CA TYR A 281 4.33 3.97 -21.02
C TYR A 281 5.10 2.66 -21.23
N CYS A 282 4.38 1.55 -21.31
CA CYS A 282 4.95 0.21 -21.46
C CYS A 282 4.84 -0.34 -22.90
N GLY A 283 4.48 0.49 -23.87
CA GLY A 283 4.27 0.08 -25.26
C GLY A 283 5.46 0.33 -26.18
N LYS A 284 5.45 -0.29 -27.36
CA LYS A 284 6.53 -0.15 -28.37
C LYS A 284 6.44 1.13 -29.21
N LYS A 285 5.27 1.80 -29.23
CA LYS A 285 4.96 2.90 -30.15
C LYS A 285 5.07 4.28 -29.50
N PHE A 286 6.12 4.52 -28.70
CA PHE A 286 6.26 5.78 -27.94
C PHE A 286 6.40 7.01 -28.84
N LYS A 287 7.11 6.90 -29.96
CA LYS A 287 7.22 7.99 -30.95
C LYS A 287 5.85 8.41 -31.48
N HIS A 288 5.03 7.42 -31.84
CA HIS A 288 3.67 7.66 -32.33
C HIS A 288 2.80 8.34 -31.27
N LEU A 289 2.87 7.91 -30.01
CA LEU A 289 2.20 8.59 -28.90
C LEU A 289 2.65 10.05 -28.78
N CYS A 290 3.95 10.33 -28.89
CA CYS A 290 4.46 11.71 -28.85
C CYS A 290 3.94 12.56 -30.02
N ASP A 291 3.80 11.98 -31.22
CA ASP A 291 3.28 12.68 -32.39
C ASP A 291 1.79 12.99 -32.25
N ILE A 292 0.99 12.06 -31.68
CA ILE A 292 -0.42 12.30 -31.32
C ILE A 292 -0.51 13.48 -30.34
N LEU A 293 0.22 13.41 -29.23
CA LEU A 293 0.19 14.46 -28.21
C LEU A 293 0.66 15.81 -28.79
N ARG A 294 1.71 15.83 -29.61
CA ARG A 294 2.17 17.07 -30.25
C ARG A 294 1.07 17.68 -31.14
N LYS A 295 0.38 16.84 -31.93
CA LYS A 295 -0.72 17.28 -32.78
C LYS A 295 -1.86 17.86 -31.93
N ASP A 296 -2.32 17.11 -30.94
CA ASP A 296 -3.44 17.52 -30.08
C ASP A 296 -3.16 18.80 -29.31
N TYR A 297 -1.92 18.99 -28.84
CA TYR A 297 -1.57 20.15 -28.02
C TYR A 297 -1.02 21.35 -28.79
N GLY A 298 -0.61 21.17 -30.05
CA GLY A 298 -0.20 22.28 -30.92
C GLY A 298 -1.32 23.29 -31.18
N GLU A 299 -2.57 22.89 -31.01
CA GLU A 299 -3.75 23.73 -31.24
C GLU A 299 -4.16 24.57 -30.02
N PHE A 300 -3.68 24.24 -28.82
CA PHE A 300 -4.11 24.92 -27.60
C PHE A 300 -3.23 26.14 -27.27
N LYS A 301 -3.84 27.34 -27.32
CA LYS A 301 -3.18 28.61 -26.97
C LYS A 301 -2.66 28.69 -25.52
N ASN A 302 -3.12 27.82 -24.62
CA ASN A 302 -2.82 27.87 -23.18
C ASN A 302 -1.64 26.96 -22.75
N PHE A 303 -0.97 26.30 -23.68
CA PHE A 303 0.21 25.50 -23.36
C PHE A 303 1.46 26.35 -23.52
N GLU A 304 2.10 26.65 -22.38
CA GLU A 304 3.34 27.41 -22.41
C GLU A 304 4.46 26.59 -23.05
N ASN A 305 4.55 25.27 -22.80
CA ASN A 305 5.63 24.45 -23.34
C ASN A 305 5.27 22.96 -23.47
N ILE A 306 5.54 22.38 -24.65
CA ILE A 306 5.60 20.93 -24.88
C ILE A 306 7.07 20.57 -25.09
N TYR A 307 7.68 19.93 -24.09
CA TYR A 307 9.05 19.44 -24.20
C TYR A 307 9.02 17.94 -24.50
N CYS A 308 8.92 17.60 -25.78
CA CYS A 308 9.35 16.27 -26.24
C CYS A 308 10.86 16.37 -26.48
N PHE A 309 11.65 15.92 -25.50
CA PHE A 309 13.10 15.96 -25.63
C PHE A 309 13.52 14.97 -26.71
N LEU A 310 13.78 15.46 -27.93
CA LEU A 310 14.26 14.62 -29.04
C LEU A 310 15.57 13.89 -28.67
N ASN A 311 16.36 14.49 -27.76
CA ASN A 311 17.59 13.89 -27.23
C ASN A 311 17.33 12.74 -26.23
N PHE A 312 16.11 12.62 -25.70
CA PHE A 312 15.69 11.55 -24.81
C PHE A 312 14.45 10.87 -25.39
N PRO A 313 14.59 9.92 -26.33
CA PRO A 313 13.48 9.28 -27.05
C PRO A 313 12.57 8.40 -26.18
N TYR A 314 12.69 8.52 -24.86
CA TYR A 314 11.96 7.80 -23.83
C TYR A 314 11.31 8.75 -22.82
N PHE A 315 11.28 10.06 -23.06
CA PHE A 315 10.72 11.02 -22.13
C PHE A 315 10.01 12.19 -22.83
N ALA A 316 8.79 12.48 -22.38
CA ALA A 316 8.03 13.66 -22.76
C ALA A 316 7.56 14.39 -21.49
N ARG A 317 7.56 15.73 -21.55
CA ARG A 317 7.02 16.60 -20.51
C ARG A 317 6.07 17.60 -21.15
N LEU A 318 4.84 17.62 -20.67
CA LEU A 318 3.84 18.61 -21.05
C LEU A 318 3.52 19.47 -19.83
N GLU A 319 3.52 20.78 -20.01
CA GLU A 319 3.25 21.75 -18.96
C GLU A 319 2.16 22.73 -19.40
N SER A 320 1.17 22.90 -18.53
CA SER A 320 0.13 23.92 -18.68
C SER A 320 0.09 24.78 -17.42
N ARG A 321 -0.07 26.08 -17.62
CA ARG A 321 -0.30 27.04 -16.55
C ARG A 321 -1.62 27.75 -16.79
N SER A 322 -2.46 27.78 -15.77
CA SER A 322 -3.72 28.53 -15.82
C SER A 322 -3.94 29.28 -14.51
N TYR A 323 -4.66 30.39 -14.59
CA TYR A 323 -5.08 31.12 -13.39
C TYR A 323 -6.23 30.40 -12.71
N CYS A 324 -6.20 30.34 -11.39
CA CYS A 324 -7.30 29.81 -10.60
C CYS A 324 -8.54 30.70 -10.78
N LYS A 325 -9.61 30.15 -11.37
CA LYS A 325 -10.89 30.87 -11.56
C LYS A 325 -11.51 31.37 -10.24
N TYR A 326 -11.14 30.77 -9.10
CA TYR A 326 -11.70 31.08 -7.78
C TYR A 326 -10.87 32.07 -6.97
N CYS A 327 -9.66 32.43 -7.43
CA CYS A 327 -8.72 33.28 -6.69
C CYS A 327 -8.34 34.48 -7.57
N VAL A 328 -9.35 35.33 -7.78
CA VAL A 328 -9.33 36.48 -8.71
C VAL A 328 -8.27 37.50 -8.29
N ASP A 329 -8.11 37.74 -6.99
CA ASP A 329 -7.25 38.79 -6.46
C ASP A 329 -5.77 38.35 -6.33
N ASP A 330 -5.53 37.08 -6.04
CA ASP A 330 -4.19 36.57 -5.68
C ASP A 330 -3.32 36.20 -6.88
N LYS A 331 -3.80 36.39 -8.12
CA LYS A 331 -3.15 35.91 -9.36
C LYS A 331 -2.66 34.45 -9.25
N HIS A 332 -3.35 33.64 -8.43
CA HIS A 332 -2.90 32.30 -8.08
C HIS A 332 -2.83 31.42 -9.34
N ARG A 333 -1.65 30.83 -9.58
CA ARG A 333 -1.39 30.00 -10.74
C ARG A 333 -1.44 28.53 -10.38
N ILE A 334 -2.01 27.76 -11.30
CA ILE A 334 -2.12 26.32 -11.22
C ILE A 334 -1.25 25.76 -12.32
N THR A 335 -0.24 24.99 -11.91
CA THR A 335 0.70 24.36 -12.84
C THR A 335 0.39 22.87 -12.91
N ARG A 336 0.08 22.39 -14.10
CA ARG A 336 -0.14 20.97 -14.39
C ARG A 336 1.04 20.45 -15.16
N ILE A 337 1.66 19.39 -14.65
CA ILE A 337 2.82 18.78 -15.28
C ILE A 337 2.52 17.31 -15.51
N LEU A 338 2.53 16.92 -16.78
CA LEU A 338 2.44 15.54 -17.21
C LEU A 338 3.81 15.08 -17.68
N PHE A 339 4.36 14.07 -17.00
CA PHE A 339 5.56 13.38 -17.41
C PHE A 339 5.18 12.04 -18.04
N ILE A 340 5.71 11.73 -19.20
CA ILE A 340 5.55 10.42 -19.84
C ILE A 340 6.93 9.83 -20.04
N ARG A 341 7.18 8.67 -19.42
CA ARG A 341 8.43 7.92 -19.56
C ARG A 341 8.15 6.61 -20.27
N ASN A 342 8.88 6.32 -21.34
CA ASN A 342 8.85 5.02 -21.99
C ASN A 342 9.71 4.02 -21.19
N LEU A 343 9.14 2.87 -20.85
CA LEU A 343 9.89 1.78 -20.25
C LEU A 343 10.52 0.94 -21.37
N LEU A 344 11.85 0.91 -21.42
CA LEU A 344 12.56 0.10 -22.41
C LEU A 344 12.42 -1.39 -22.06
N SER A 345 12.24 -2.22 -23.08
CA SER A 345 12.22 -3.68 -22.94
C SER A 345 13.48 -4.17 -22.22
N GLY A 346 13.29 -4.85 -21.09
CA GLY A 346 14.37 -5.35 -20.23
C GLY A 346 14.60 -4.55 -18.95
N GLN A 347 14.03 -3.35 -18.82
CA GLN A 347 13.99 -2.66 -17.52
C GLN A 347 12.87 -3.28 -16.67
N LYS A 348 13.26 -3.96 -15.58
CA LYS A 348 12.30 -4.38 -14.56
C LYS A 348 11.78 -3.16 -13.82
N PHE A 349 10.50 -3.12 -13.52
CA PHE A 349 9.94 -2.16 -12.57
C PHE A 349 10.55 -2.43 -11.19
N GLY A 350 11.32 -1.47 -10.67
CA GLY A 350 11.77 -1.48 -9.28
C GLY A 350 13.27 -1.69 -9.10
N HIS A 351 14.02 -0.59 -9.13
CA HIS A 351 15.18 -0.34 -8.28
C HIS A 351 15.18 1.12 -7.87
#